data_AF-A0A838NFD1-F1
#
_entry.id   AF-A0A838NFD1-F1
#
_cell.length_a   1.000
_cell.length_b   1.000
_cell.length_c   1.000
_cell.angle_alpha   90.00
_cell.angle_beta   90.00
_cell.angle_gamma   90.00
#
_symmetry.space_group_name_H-M   'P 1'
#
loop_
_entity.id
_entity.type
_entity.pdbx_description
1 polymer ?
#
loop_
_entity_poly.entity_id
_entity_poly.type
_entity_poly.pdbx_seq_one_letter_code
_entity_poly.pdbx_strand_id
1 'polypeptide(L)'
;APEDFYHREDQWQIPTVAESDGAVPFMRHIIMRLPEESKAEFIYMVPFTPRGKDNLAAWMVARNDGDVYGKLRVYRLSRQSLVFGPQQIENRINQNTEVSRQVSLWDQRGSRVIRGDLLVIPIEESLLYVQPLYLQAEGGRIPELKRVIVAYQNQVVMRETLEAALTELFGGPSGPRSQPPPAVATMAESVDSGVSALIAEAQRRYQAALQAQREIDWARYGEEFRRLGELLERLETRGSEPPR
;
A
#
# COMPACT_ATOMS: atom_id res chain seq x y z
N ALA A 1 -10.76 -13.92 -25.69
CA ALA A 1 -10.93 -14.17 -27.14
C ALA A 1 -9.64 -14.77 -27.70
N PRO A 2 -9.63 -15.39 -28.90
CA PRO A 2 -8.41 -15.90 -29.52
C PRO A 2 -7.30 -14.83 -29.62
N GLU A 3 -7.68 -13.57 -29.77
CA GLU A 3 -6.79 -12.40 -29.79
C GLU A 3 -5.99 -12.22 -28.48
N ASP A 4 -6.61 -12.43 -27.29
CA ASP A 4 -5.93 -12.36 -25.98
C ASP A 4 -4.79 -13.40 -25.83
N PHE A 5 -4.93 -14.57 -26.47
CA PHE A 5 -3.91 -15.64 -26.46
C PHE A 5 -2.69 -15.27 -27.33
N TYR A 6 -2.91 -14.52 -28.42
CA TYR A 6 -1.83 -14.11 -29.34
C TYR A 6 -1.00 -12.93 -28.80
N HIS A 7 -1.54 -12.12 -27.88
CA HIS A 7 -0.83 -10.96 -27.34
C HIS A 7 0.22 -11.26 -26.26
N ARG A 8 0.40 -12.52 -25.81
CA ARG A 8 1.29 -12.88 -24.68
C ARG A 8 1.00 -12.12 -23.35
N GLU A 9 -0.02 -11.27 -23.32
CA GLU A 9 -0.40 -10.46 -22.16
C GLU A 9 -1.13 -11.27 -21.06
N ASP A 10 -1.68 -12.44 -21.40
CA ASP A 10 -2.28 -13.38 -20.44
C ASP A 10 -1.30 -14.48 -19.95
N GLN A 11 0.00 -14.41 -20.30
CA GLN A 11 1.00 -15.27 -19.68
C GLN A 11 1.38 -14.72 -18.31
N TRP A 12 0.93 -15.40 -17.25
CA TRP A 12 1.33 -15.07 -15.88
C TRP A 12 2.69 -15.67 -15.55
N GLN A 13 3.47 -14.92 -14.78
CA GLN A 13 4.74 -15.35 -14.22
C GLN A 13 4.74 -15.17 -12.70
N ILE A 14 5.46 -16.03 -12.00
CA ILE A 14 5.74 -15.85 -10.59
C ILE A 14 6.79 -14.73 -10.49
N PRO A 15 6.55 -13.65 -9.74
CA PRO A 15 7.55 -12.62 -9.58
C PRO A 15 8.75 -13.20 -8.85
N THR A 16 9.94 -12.88 -9.35
CA THR A 16 11.20 -13.15 -8.67
C THR A 16 11.54 -11.96 -7.81
N VAL A 17 11.88 -12.18 -6.54
CA VAL A 17 12.52 -11.16 -5.72
C VAL A 17 14.02 -11.42 -5.73
N ALA A 18 14.79 -10.37 -5.94
CA ALA A 18 16.24 -10.45 -5.90
C ALA A 18 16.70 -10.63 -4.44
N GLU A 19 17.26 -11.79 -4.12
CA GLU A 19 18.00 -12.01 -2.88
C GLU A 19 19.51 -12.03 -3.17
N SER A 20 20.32 -11.91 -2.12
CA SER A 20 21.79 -11.90 -2.22
C SER A 20 22.37 -13.16 -2.88
N ASP A 21 21.66 -14.29 -2.81
CA ASP A 21 22.10 -15.60 -3.32
C ASP A 21 21.35 -16.08 -4.58
N GLY A 22 20.50 -15.23 -5.17
CA GLY A 22 19.77 -15.53 -6.41
C GLY A 22 18.31 -15.09 -6.40
N ALA A 23 17.58 -15.44 -7.47
CA ALA A 23 16.15 -15.21 -7.57
C ALA A 23 15.38 -16.39 -6.95
N VAL A 24 14.67 -16.15 -5.85
CA VAL A 24 13.79 -17.16 -5.25
C VAL A 24 12.33 -16.97 -5.71
N PRO A 25 11.58 -18.06 -5.97
CA PRO A 25 10.15 -17.95 -6.24
C PRO A 25 9.42 -17.34 -5.05
N PHE A 26 8.56 -16.35 -5.31
CA PHE A 26 7.74 -15.75 -4.26
C PHE A 26 6.66 -16.73 -3.79
N MET A 27 6.98 -17.56 -2.80
CA MET A 27 6.02 -18.44 -2.12
C MET A 27 6.06 -18.16 -0.62
N ARG A 28 4.89 -17.91 -0.03
CA ARG A 28 4.76 -17.55 1.39
C ARG A 28 3.81 -18.51 2.11
N HIS A 29 4.19 -18.85 3.34
CA HIS A 29 3.38 -19.64 4.25
C HIS A 29 2.65 -18.69 5.19
N ILE A 30 1.33 -18.71 5.18
CA ILE A 30 0.52 -17.72 5.91
C ILE A 30 -0.63 -18.46 6.61
N ILE A 31 -0.97 -18.04 7.83
CA ILE A 31 -2.25 -18.37 8.45
C ILE A 31 -3.15 -17.15 8.29
N MET A 32 -4.20 -17.26 7.48
CA MET A 32 -5.15 -16.16 7.30
C MET A 32 -6.54 -16.67 6.95
N ARG A 33 -7.53 -15.80 7.12
CA ARG A 33 -8.88 -16.04 6.60
C ARG A 33 -8.91 -15.65 5.13
N LEU A 34 -9.10 -16.63 4.26
CA LEU A 34 -9.27 -16.41 2.82
C LEU A 34 -10.58 -15.65 2.53
N PRO A 35 -10.67 -14.91 1.40
CA PRO A 35 -11.94 -14.34 0.97
C PRO A 35 -13.00 -15.43 0.84
N GLU A 36 -14.22 -15.11 1.28
CA GLU A 36 -15.40 -15.99 1.34
C GLU A 36 -15.33 -17.12 2.38
N GLU A 37 -14.20 -17.30 3.08
CA GLU A 37 -14.08 -18.28 4.15
C GLU A 37 -14.31 -17.65 5.52
N SER A 38 -14.91 -18.41 6.44
CA SER A 38 -15.24 -17.93 7.79
C SER A 38 -14.14 -18.15 8.82
N LYS A 39 -13.20 -19.07 8.54
CA LYS A 39 -12.13 -19.49 9.44
C LYS A 39 -10.76 -19.16 8.86
N ALA A 40 -9.78 -18.96 9.74
CA ALA A 40 -8.39 -18.85 9.32
C ALA A 40 -7.85 -20.23 8.95
N GLU A 41 -7.00 -20.28 7.93
CA GLU A 41 -6.40 -21.50 7.40
C GLU A 41 -4.91 -21.31 7.14
N PHE A 42 -4.15 -22.40 7.28
CA PHE A 42 -2.77 -22.47 6.83
C PHE A 42 -2.70 -22.66 5.31
N ILE A 43 -2.06 -21.71 4.62
CA ILE A 43 -1.99 -21.65 3.16
C ILE A 43 -0.55 -21.46 2.67
N TYR A 44 -0.26 -22.04 1.50
CA TYR A 44 0.84 -21.57 0.64
C TYR A 44 0.28 -20.56 -0.32
N MET A 45 0.89 -19.38 -0.45
CA MET A 45 0.45 -18.32 -1.35
C MET A 45 1.54 -17.96 -2.36
N VAL A 46 1.14 -17.81 -3.63
CA VAL A 46 2.01 -17.37 -4.73
C VAL A 46 1.31 -16.24 -5.51
N PRO A 47 1.88 -15.03 -5.55
CA PRO A 47 1.42 -13.95 -6.42
C PRO A 47 1.82 -14.20 -7.89
N PHE A 48 1.04 -13.64 -8.81
CA PHE A 48 1.29 -13.66 -10.25
C PHE A 48 1.23 -12.26 -10.84
N THR A 49 2.24 -11.90 -11.63
CA THR A 49 2.24 -10.70 -12.47
C THR A 49 2.12 -11.11 -13.95
N PRO A 50 1.50 -10.30 -14.82
CA PRO A 50 1.56 -10.53 -16.25
C PRO A 50 2.99 -10.40 -16.76
N ARG A 51 3.34 -11.16 -17.80
CA ARG A 51 4.65 -11.05 -18.43
C ARG A 51 4.90 -9.61 -18.93
N GLY A 52 6.04 -9.04 -18.51
CA GLY A 52 6.43 -7.67 -18.90
C GLY A 52 5.67 -6.55 -18.18
N LYS A 53 4.83 -6.87 -17.20
CA LYS A 53 4.17 -5.90 -16.31
C LYS A 53 4.52 -6.23 -14.86
N ASP A 54 4.65 -5.21 -14.04
CA ASP A 54 4.99 -5.41 -12.62
C ASP A 54 3.76 -5.35 -11.69
N ASN A 55 2.57 -5.06 -12.21
CA ASN A 55 1.34 -5.01 -11.43
C ASN A 55 0.83 -6.43 -11.15
N LEU A 56 0.25 -6.64 -9.96
CA LEU A 56 -0.28 -7.94 -9.60
C LEU A 56 -1.58 -8.23 -10.38
N ALA A 57 -1.65 -9.39 -11.01
CA ALA A 57 -2.84 -9.84 -11.75
C ALA A 57 -3.65 -10.86 -10.95
N ALA A 58 -2.98 -11.73 -10.19
CA ALA A 58 -3.64 -12.76 -9.43
C ALA A 58 -2.77 -13.23 -8.27
N TRP A 59 -3.37 -14.01 -7.38
CA TRP A 59 -2.65 -14.84 -6.43
C TRP A 59 -3.32 -16.21 -6.33
N MET A 60 -2.49 -17.24 -6.18
CA MET A 60 -2.95 -18.62 -5.98
C MET A 60 -2.61 -19.04 -4.57
N VAL A 61 -3.50 -19.83 -3.98
CA VAL A 61 -3.26 -20.51 -2.72
C VAL A 61 -3.40 -22.01 -2.85
N ALA A 62 -2.51 -22.74 -2.17
CA ALA A 62 -2.73 -24.13 -1.81
C ALA A 62 -3.19 -24.18 -0.35
N ARG A 63 -4.36 -24.77 -0.10
CA ARG A 63 -4.96 -24.91 1.22
C ARG A 63 -4.41 -26.16 1.91
N ASN A 64 -4.12 -26.09 3.21
CA ASN A 64 -3.46 -27.16 3.95
C ASN A 64 -4.25 -27.68 5.16
N ASP A 65 -5.53 -27.33 5.30
CA ASP A 65 -6.32 -27.69 6.47
C ASP A 65 -7.51 -28.59 6.12
N GLY A 66 -7.78 -29.59 6.97
CA GLY A 66 -8.99 -30.42 6.94
C GLY A 66 -9.40 -30.95 5.55
N ASP A 67 -10.70 -30.84 5.25
CA ASP A 67 -11.31 -31.38 4.01
C ASP A 67 -10.93 -30.61 2.73
N VAL A 68 -10.18 -29.52 2.87
CA VAL A 68 -9.71 -28.68 1.76
C VAL A 68 -8.22 -28.83 1.53
N TYR A 69 -7.54 -29.70 2.27
CA TYR A 69 -6.13 -30.04 2.08
C TYR A 69 -5.81 -30.37 0.62
N GLY A 70 -4.79 -29.71 0.07
CA GLY A 70 -4.31 -29.90 -1.29
C GLY A 70 -5.15 -29.19 -2.36
N LYS A 71 -6.27 -28.53 -2.00
CA LYS A 71 -7.07 -27.76 -2.97
C LYS A 71 -6.39 -26.45 -3.32
N LEU A 72 -6.30 -26.18 -4.61
CA LEU A 72 -5.79 -24.92 -5.15
C LEU A 72 -6.94 -23.95 -5.41
N ARG A 73 -6.72 -22.67 -5.11
CA ARG A 73 -7.66 -21.59 -5.44
C ARG A 73 -6.91 -20.40 -6.00
N VAL A 74 -7.47 -19.78 -7.05
CA VAL A 74 -6.89 -18.60 -7.70
C VAL A 74 -7.85 -17.44 -7.53
N TYR A 75 -7.32 -16.31 -7.09
CA TYR A 75 -8.03 -15.06 -6.95
C TYR A 75 -7.45 -14.07 -7.97
N ARG A 76 -8.32 -13.59 -8.87
CA ARG A 76 -7.93 -12.65 -9.92
C ARG A 76 -8.28 -11.24 -9.49
N LEU A 77 -7.34 -10.33 -9.66
CA LEU A 77 -7.57 -8.90 -9.52
C LEU A 77 -8.19 -8.37 -10.81
N SER A 78 -9.03 -7.33 -10.70
CA SER A 78 -9.58 -6.66 -11.88
C SER A 78 -8.45 -6.11 -12.75
N ARG A 79 -8.57 -6.20 -14.08
CA ARG A 79 -7.61 -5.61 -15.04
C ARG A 79 -7.48 -4.09 -14.89
N GLN A 80 -8.44 -3.44 -14.24
CA GLN A 80 -8.43 -2.00 -13.93
C GLN A 80 -7.72 -1.67 -12.60
N SER A 81 -7.35 -2.68 -11.81
CA SER A 81 -6.75 -2.49 -10.49
C SER A 81 -5.26 -2.13 -10.62
N LEU A 82 -4.87 -0.95 -10.14
CA LEU A 82 -3.48 -0.45 -10.13
C LEU A 82 -2.71 -0.97 -8.91
N VAL A 83 -2.82 -2.27 -8.66
CA VAL A 83 -2.16 -2.89 -7.52
C VAL A 83 -0.71 -3.17 -7.87
N PHE A 84 0.20 -2.50 -7.17
CA PHE A 84 1.64 -2.74 -7.29
C PHE A 84 1.94 -4.22 -7.04
N GLY A 85 2.93 -4.78 -7.73
CA GLY A 85 3.45 -6.12 -7.43
C GLY A 85 4.61 -6.08 -6.43
N PRO A 86 5.06 -7.26 -5.95
CA PRO A 86 6.11 -7.36 -4.93
C PRO A 86 7.40 -6.59 -5.28
N GLN A 87 7.89 -6.71 -6.51
CA GLN A 87 9.12 -6.04 -6.95
C GLN A 87 9.00 -4.51 -6.92
N GLN A 88 7.83 -3.96 -7.26
CA GLN A 88 7.60 -2.50 -7.20
C GLN A 88 7.61 -2.02 -5.75
N ILE A 89 7.03 -2.80 -4.84
CA ILE A 89 7.02 -2.46 -3.42
C ILE A 89 8.42 -2.55 -2.82
N GLU A 90 9.20 -3.60 -3.13
CA GLU A 90 10.61 -3.68 -2.73
C GLU A 90 11.41 -2.45 -3.19
N ASN A 91 11.24 -2.04 -4.45
CA ASN A 91 11.90 -0.85 -4.99
C ASN A 91 11.50 0.42 -4.22
N ARG A 92 10.21 0.57 -3.88
CA ARG A 92 9.71 1.71 -3.09
C ARG A 92 10.23 1.70 -1.65
N ILE A 93 10.31 0.53 -1.02
CA ILE A 93 10.88 0.35 0.31
C ILE A 93 12.36 0.79 0.29
N ASN A 94 13.11 0.36 -0.72
CA ASN A 94 14.52 0.72 -0.90
C ASN A 94 14.74 2.22 -1.14
N GLN A 95 13.81 2.87 -1.84
CA GLN A 95 13.87 4.31 -2.12
C GLN A 95 13.36 5.17 -0.96
N ASN A 96 12.71 4.60 0.04
CA ASN A 96 12.20 5.35 1.19
C ASN A 96 13.38 5.85 2.05
N THR A 97 13.48 7.17 2.21
CA THR A 97 14.59 7.83 2.92
C THR A 97 14.72 7.38 4.38
N GLU A 98 13.61 7.17 5.09
CA GLU A 98 13.62 6.74 6.49
C GLU A 98 14.18 5.31 6.61
N VAL A 99 13.67 4.39 5.77
CA VAL A 99 14.13 3.00 5.70
C VAL A 99 15.59 2.94 5.30
N SER A 100 15.96 3.58 4.18
CA SER A 100 17.33 3.55 3.65
C SER A 100 18.35 4.11 4.65
N ARG A 101 18.02 5.22 5.31
CA ARG A 101 18.89 5.81 6.36
C ARG A 101 19.06 4.84 7.52
N GLN A 102 17.97 4.24 8.00
CA GLN A 102 18.02 3.35 9.17
C GLN A 102 18.77 2.06 8.89
N VAL A 103 18.52 1.43 7.73
CA VAL A 103 19.24 0.23 7.29
C VAL A 103 20.72 0.53 7.15
N SER A 104 21.10 1.65 6.51
CA SER A 104 22.51 2.04 6.36
C SER A 104 23.22 2.32 7.68
N LEU A 105 22.49 2.75 8.72
CA LEU A 105 23.04 2.97 10.06
C LEU A 105 23.23 1.67 10.84
N TRP A 106 22.34 0.71 10.65
CA TRP A 106 22.39 -0.57 11.35
C TRP A 106 23.26 -1.61 10.66
N ASP A 107 23.40 -1.52 9.34
CA ASP A 107 24.21 -2.43 8.55
C ASP A 107 25.64 -1.87 8.46
N GLN A 108 26.31 -1.80 9.61
CA GLN A 108 27.65 -1.27 9.78
C GLN A 108 28.52 -2.23 10.60
N ARG A 109 29.83 -1.96 10.67
CA ARG A 109 30.78 -2.76 11.46
C ARG A 109 30.23 -3.03 12.87
N GLY A 110 30.07 -4.30 13.24
CA GLY A 110 29.47 -4.74 14.50
C GLY A 110 28.03 -5.25 14.42
N SER A 111 27.27 -4.99 13.35
CA SER A 111 25.92 -5.53 13.17
C SER A 111 25.49 -5.69 11.71
N ARG A 112 24.65 -6.69 11.46
CA ARG A 112 24.06 -6.97 10.14
C ARG A 112 22.55 -6.81 10.21
N VAL A 113 21.98 -6.09 9.23
CA VAL A 113 20.54 -6.06 9.01
C VAL A 113 20.13 -7.26 8.18
N ILE A 114 19.13 -7.98 8.65
CA ILE A 114 18.52 -9.08 7.91
C ILE A 114 17.10 -8.66 7.57
N ARG A 115 16.82 -8.55 6.28
CA ARG A 115 15.46 -8.29 5.79
C ARG A 115 14.74 -9.62 5.69
N GLY A 116 13.59 -9.73 6.33
CA GLY A 116 12.75 -10.91 6.18
C GLY A 116 11.99 -10.90 4.85
N ASP A 117 11.30 -12.00 4.61
CA ASP A 117 10.43 -12.15 3.46
C ASP A 117 9.35 -11.06 3.42
N LEU A 118 9.20 -10.42 2.26
CA LEU A 118 8.02 -9.60 1.98
C LEU A 118 6.78 -10.50 1.96
N LEU A 119 5.80 -10.17 2.79
CA LEU A 119 4.48 -10.78 2.81
C LEU A 119 3.52 -9.90 2.01
N VAL A 120 2.72 -10.53 1.17
CA VAL A 120 1.67 -9.89 0.36
C VAL A 120 0.35 -10.39 0.91
N ILE A 121 -0.40 -9.53 1.58
CA ILE A 121 -1.61 -9.91 2.30
C ILE A 121 -2.81 -9.26 1.60
N PRO A 122 -3.68 -10.04 0.95
CA PRO A 122 -4.88 -9.50 0.34
C PRO A 122 -5.90 -9.10 1.41
N ILE A 123 -6.39 -7.86 1.30
CA ILE A 123 -7.45 -7.29 2.14
C ILE A 123 -8.51 -6.73 1.19
N GLU A 124 -9.64 -7.41 1.10
CA GLU A 124 -10.73 -7.07 0.16
C GLU A 124 -10.19 -6.94 -1.28
N GLU A 125 -10.28 -5.75 -1.89
CA GLU A 125 -9.81 -5.46 -3.25
C GLU A 125 -8.40 -4.82 -3.28
N SER A 126 -7.70 -4.81 -2.15
CA SER A 126 -6.38 -4.20 -1.99
C SER A 126 -5.34 -5.17 -1.42
N LEU A 127 -4.07 -4.77 -1.45
CA LEU A 127 -2.96 -5.53 -0.87
C LEU A 127 -2.23 -4.72 0.19
N LEU A 128 -1.97 -5.38 1.31
CA LEU A 128 -1.10 -4.91 2.37
C LEU A 128 0.24 -5.67 2.26
N TYR A 129 1.33 -4.92 2.32
CA TYR A 129 2.67 -5.46 2.24
C TYR A 129 3.35 -5.34 3.59
N VAL A 130 3.96 -6.42 4.08
CA VAL A 130 4.62 -6.44 5.38
C VAL A 130 6.00 -7.07 5.25
N GLN A 131 7.05 -6.37 5.67
CA GLN A 131 8.42 -6.88 5.68
C GLN A 131 9.06 -6.65 7.06
N PRO A 132 9.43 -7.70 7.79
CA PRO A 132 10.15 -7.55 9.05
C PRO A 132 11.63 -7.24 8.80
N LEU A 133 12.21 -6.39 9.65
CA LEU A 133 13.65 -6.11 9.70
C LEU A 133 14.23 -6.63 11.01
N TYR A 134 15.18 -7.54 10.90
CA TYR A 134 15.93 -8.09 12.01
C TYR A 134 17.33 -7.47 12.08
N LEU A 135 17.86 -7.37 13.29
CA LEU A 135 19.24 -6.96 13.54
C LEU A 135 19.98 -8.09 14.23
N GLN A 136 21.18 -8.38 13.76
CA GLN A 136 22.07 -9.38 14.34
C GLN A 136 23.42 -8.73 14.66
N ALA A 137 23.91 -8.90 15.89
CA ALA A 137 25.24 -8.44 16.27
C ALA A 137 26.33 -9.35 15.68
N GLU A 138 27.49 -8.78 15.35
CA GLU A 138 28.64 -9.53 14.86
C GLU A 138 29.17 -10.47 15.97
N GLY A 139 29.10 -11.78 15.75
CA GLY A 139 29.39 -12.83 16.75
C GLY A 139 28.17 -13.35 17.53
N GLY A 140 27.02 -12.66 17.44
CA GLY A 140 25.74 -13.12 17.97
C GLY A 140 25.03 -14.04 16.97
N ARG A 141 24.39 -15.12 17.46
CA ARG A 141 23.73 -16.11 16.59
C ARG A 141 22.24 -15.88 16.36
N ILE A 142 21.58 -15.03 17.16
CA ILE A 142 20.12 -14.88 17.12
C ILE A 142 19.77 -13.48 16.59
N PRO A 143 19.13 -13.38 15.42
CA PRO A 143 18.56 -12.12 14.94
C PRO A 143 17.37 -11.67 15.79
N GLU A 144 17.28 -10.38 16.08
CA GLU A 144 16.16 -9.78 16.81
C GLU A 144 15.31 -8.91 15.89
N LEU A 145 13.98 -9.04 15.95
CA LEU A 145 13.08 -8.14 15.23
C LEU A 145 13.23 -6.73 15.79
N LYS A 146 13.61 -5.78 14.93
CA LYS A 146 13.74 -4.36 15.31
C LYS A 146 12.66 -3.49 14.71
N ARG A 147 12.24 -3.76 13.48
CA ARG A 147 11.20 -2.97 12.79
C ARG A 147 10.31 -3.86 11.95
N VAL A 148 9.13 -3.34 11.66
CA VAL A 148 8.19 -3.83 10.67
C VAL A 148 7.98 -2.70 9.67
N ILE A 149 8.31 -2.98 8.41
CA ILE A 149 7.96 -2.12 7.29
C ILE A 149 6.59 -2.55 6.80
N VAL A 150 5.68 -1.58 6.65
CA VAL A 150 4.36 -1.83 6.07
C VAL A 150 4.16 -0.88 4.90
N ALA A 151 3.72 -1.42 3.77
CA ALA A 151 3.35 -0.63 2.61
C ALA A 151 1.90 -0.89 2.20
N TYR A 152 1.22 0.19 1.85
CA TYR A 152 -0.14 0.19 1.34
C TYR A 152 -0.24 1.26 0.27
N GLN A 153 -0.61 0.87 -0.96
CA GLN A 153 -0.62 1.74 -2.14
C GLN A 153 0.73 2.48 -2.29
N ASN A 154 0.73 3.81 -2.12
CA ASN A 154 1.91 4.67 -2.31
C ASN A 154 2.62 5.01 -0.99
N GLN A 155 2.12 4.50 0.14
CA GLN A 155 2.65 4.79 1.46
C GLN A 155 3.53 3.64 1.95
N VAL A 156 4.69 3.99 2.52
CA VAL A 156 5.62 3.06 3.17
C VAL A 156 5.92 3.64 4.54
N VAL A 157 5.67 2.88 5.59
CA VAL A 157 5.98 3.23 6.98
C VAL A 157 6.88 2.17 7.60
N MET A 158 7.69 2.56 8.57
CA MET A 158 8.56 1.64 9.31
C MET A 158 8.44 1.92 10.80
N ARG A 159 7.93 0.96 11.57
CA ARG A 159 7.73 1.11 13.02
C ARG A 159 8.22 -0.11 13.78
N GLU A 160 8.22 -0.04 15.11
CA GLU A 160 8.73 -1.12 15.96
C GLU A 160 7.83 -2.34 15.95
N THR A 161 6.51 -2.14 15.79
CA THR A 161 5.52 -3.20 15.72
C THR A 161 4.60 -3.02 14.51
N LEU A 162 3.94 -4.11 14.12
CA LEU A 162 2.94 -4.08 13.05
C LEU A 162 1.76 -3.17 13.42
N GLU A 163 1.30 -3.20 14.68
CA GLU A 163 0.20 -2.38 15.17
C GLU A 163 0.53 -0.89 15.06
N ALA A 164 1.75 -0.49 15.42
CA ALA A 164 2.20 0.90 15.30
C ALA A 164 2.26 1.35 13.83
N ALA A 165 2.76 0.50 12.93
CA ALA A 165 2.78 0.78 11.50
C ALA A 165 1.36 0.89 10.91
N LEU A 166 0.45 -0.02 11.28
CA LEU A 166 -0.95 0.03 10.86
C LEU A 166 -1.67 1.26 11.42
N THR A 167 -1.39 1.64 12.67
CA THR A 167 -1.95 2.85 13.29
C THR A 167 -1.47 4.11 12.59
N GLU A 168 -0.23 4.15 12.12
CA GLU A 168 0.23 5.28 11.33
C GLU A 168 -0.39 5.33 9.93
N LEU A 169 -0.51 4.18 9.26
CA LEU A 169 -1.12 4.10 7.94
C LEU A 169 -2.62 4.41 7.96
N PHE A 170 -3.35 3.93 8.98
CA PHE A 170 -4.82 3.92 8.98
C PHE A 170 -5.46 4.64 10.19
N GLY A 171 -4.71 4.87 11.27
CA GLY A 171 -5.22 5.38 12.55
C GLY A 171 -5.25 6.90 12.69
N GLY A 172 -4.76 7.65 11.70
CA GLY A 172 -4.90 9.12 11.65
C GLY A 172 -6.04 9.58 10.74
N PRO A 173 -6.60 10.80 10.94
CA PRO A 173 -7.45 11.41 9.92
C PRO A 173 -6.60 11.72 8.68
N SER A 174 -6.62 10.81 7.69
CA SER A 174 -6.26 11.00 6.28
C SER A 174 -5.07 11.95 5.98
N GLY A 175 -3.91 11.35 5.67
CA GLY A 175 -2.88 11.97 4.81
C GLY A 175 -1.67 12.57 5.54
N PRO A 176 -0.48 12.53 4.92
CA PRO A 176 0.73 13.12 5.47
C PRO A 176 0.52 14.63 5.63
N ARG A 177 0.59 15.12 6.87
CA ARG A 177 0.95 16.50 7.13
C ARG A 177 2.40 16.66 6.67
N SER A 178 2.57 17.16 5.46
CA SER A 178 3.81 17.85 5.09
C SER A 178 4.05 18.93 6.15
N GLN A 179 4.97 18.67 7.07
CA GLN A 179 5.54 19.74 7.87
C GLN A 179 6.14 20.75 6.89
N PRO A 180 5.76 22.04 6.95
CA PRO A 180 6.47 23.06 6.21
C PRO A 180 7.93 23.05 6.70
N PRO A 181 8.93 23.06 5.81
CA PRO A 181 10.29 23.37 6.21
C PRO A 181 10.30 24.77 6.87
N PRO A 182 11.24 25.03 7.81
CA PRO A 182 11.32 26.32 8.48
C PRO A 182 11.46 27.44 7.46
N ALA A 183 10.68 28.50 7.68
CA ALA A 183 10.52 29.64 6.79
C ALA A 183 11.88 30.27 6.43
N VAL A 184 12.23 30.19 5.15
CA VAL A 184 13.12 31.14 4.51
C VAL A 184 12.21 32.09 3.73
N ALA A 185 12.12 33.32 4.20
CA ALA A 185 11.37 34.38 3.56
C ALA A 185 11.99 34.70 2.20
N THR A 186 11.28 34.47 1.10
CA THR A 186 11.43 35.26 -0.13
C THR A 186 10.13 35.21 -0.95
N MET A 187 9.69 36.39 -1.35
CA MET A 187 8.49 36.71 -2.13
C MET A 187 8.41 35.92 -3.44
N ALA A 188 7.21 35.45 -3.79
CA ALA A 188 6.72 35.33 -5.16
C ALA A 188 5.17 35.29 -5.15
N GLU A 189 4.59 36.03 -6.07
CA GLU A 189 3.20 36.50 -6.10
C GLU A 189 2.18 35.47 -6.63
N SER A 190 0.92 35.71 -6.23
CA SER A 190 -0.33 35.43 -6.95
C SER A 190 -0.50 34.07 -7.66
N VAL A 191 -1.08 33.11 -6.93
CA VAL A 191 -2.01 32.12 -7.52
C VAL A 191 -3.32 32.25 -6.76
N ASP A 192 -4.40 32.43 -7.52
CA ASP A 192 -5.77 32.79 -7.12
C ASP A 192 -6.20 32.31 -5.71
N SER A 193 -6.27 33.26 -4.77
CA SER A 193 -6.69 33.03 -3.38
C SER A 193 -8.11 32.45 -3.29
N GLY A 194 -8.93 32.64 -4.33
CA GLY A 194 -10.27 32.07 -4.43
C GLY A 194 -10.29 30.55 -4.62
N VAL A 195 -9.39 30.00 -5.43
CA VAL A 195 -9.34 28.54 -5.71
C VAL A 195 -8.79 27.79 -4.50
N SER A 196 -7.75 28.31 -3.84
CA SER A 196 -7.19 27.71 -2.62
C SER A 196 -8.22 27.69 -1.47
N ALA A 197 -9.01 28.75 -1.32
CA ALA A 197 -10.09 28.80 -0.33
C ALA A 197 -11.21 27.78 -0.60
N LEU A 198 -11.57 27.59 -1.88
CA LEU A 198 -12.57 26.60 -2.29
C LEU A 198 -12.06 25.17 -2.08
N ILE A 199 -10.79 24.87 -2.39
CA ILE A 199 -10.19 23.55 -2.11
C ILE A 199 -10.21 23.24 -0.61
N ALA A 200 -9.86 24.22 0.24
CA ALA A 200 -9.93 24.06 1.69
C ALA A 200 -11.36 23.84 2.19
N GLU A 201 -12.35 24.48 1.56
CA GLU A 201 -13.76 24.27 1.89
C GLU A 201 -14.27 22.88 1.45
N ALA A 202 -13.89 22.40 0.26
CA ALA A 202 -14.21 21.05 -0.21
C ALA A 202 -13.71 19.99 0.78
N GLN A 203 -12.46 20.12 1.23
CA GLN A 203 -11.85 19.20 2.19
C GLN A 203 -12.61 19.17 3.52
N ARG A 204 -13.07 20.32 4.03
CA ARG A 204 -13.88 20.39 5.26
C ARG A 204 -15.22 19.69 5.11
N ARG A 205 -15.92 19.88 3.98
CA ARG A 205 -17.23 19.26 3.69
C ARG A 205 -17.10 17.75 3.58
N TYR A 206 -16.08 17.27 2.89
CA TYR A 206 -15.78 15.85 2.79
C TYR A 206 -15.51 15.21 4.17
N GLN A 207 -14.73 15.87 5.03
CA GLN A 207 -14.48 15.40 6.39
C GLN A 207 -15.76 15.35 7.25
N ALA A 208 -16.63 16.36 7.14
CA ALA A 208 -17.91 16.38 7.83
C ALA A 208 -18.85 15.25 7.38
N ALA A 209 -18.85 14.90 6.10
CA ALA A 209 -19.59 13.76 5.57
C ALA A 209 -19.09 12.43 6.15
N LEU A 210 -17.76 12.22 6.20
CA LEU A 210 -17.18 11.01 6.80
C LEU A 210 -17.47 10.90 8.31
N GLN A 211 -17.53 12.02 9.02
CA GLN A 211 -17.93 12.02 10.43
C GLN A 211 -19.41 11.63 10.60
N ALA A 212 -20.32 12.21 9.79
CA ALA A 212 -21.72 11.86 9.79
C ALA A 212 -21.97 10.38 9.46
N GLN A 213 -21.15 9.80 8.56
CA GLN A 213 -21.19 8.36 8.26
C GLN A 213 -20.81 7.50 9.48
N ARG A 214 -19.80 7.91 10.26
CA ARG A 214 -19.39 7.21 11.50
C ARG A 214 -20.45 7.31 12.61
N GLU A 215 -21.16 8.43 12.65
CA GLU A 215 -22.24 8.70 13.61
C GLU A 215 -23.59 8.11 13.15
N ILE A 216 -23.66 7.46 11.97
CA ILE A 216 -24.88 6.90 11.35
C ILE A 216 -25.94 8.00 11.10
N ASP A 217 -25.51 9.25 10.92
CA ASP A 217 -26.36 10.39 10.58
C ASP A 217 -26.45 10.57 9.06
N TRP A 218 -27.36 9.80 8.46
CA TRP A 218 -27.57 9.78 7.01
C TRP A 218 -28.10 11.10 6.43
N ALA A 219 -28.85 11.87 7.23
CA ALA A 219 -29.39 13.16 6.81
C ALA A 219 -28.26 14.18 6.64
N ARG A 220 -27.38 14.25 7.65
CA ARG A 220 -26.20 15.12 7.63
C ARG A 220 -25.18 14.69 6.59
N TYR A 221 -24.98 13.38 6.39
CA TYR A 221 -24.14 12.85 5.32
C TYR A 221 -24.61 13.32 3.94
N GLY A 222 -25.91 13.15 3.64
CA GLY A 222 -26.48 13.55 2.35
C GLY A 222 -26.41 15.06 2.09
N GLU A 223 -26.50 15.87 3.14
CA GLU A 223 -26.35 17.32 3.04
C GLU A 223 -24.91 17.76 2.76
N GLU A 224 -23.93 17.25 3.52
CA GLU A 224 -22.52 17.59 3.30
C GLU A 224 -22.00 17.09 1.95
N PHE A 225 -22.49 15.93 1.48
CA PHE A 225 -22.14 15.40 0.17
C PHE A 225 -22.73 16.24 -0.99
N ARG A 226 -23.97 16.74 -0.85
CA ARG A 226 -24.58 17.64 -1.84
C ARG A 226 -23.83 18.97 -1.93
N ARG A 227 -23.49 19.56 -0.78
CA ARG A 227 -22.72 20.82 -0.69
C ARG A 227 -21.30 20.66 -1.26
N LEU A 228 -20.69 19.49 -1.11
CA LEU A 228 -19.41 19.17 -1.75
C LEU A 228 -19.53 19.15 -3.28
N GLY A 229 -20.59 18.52 -3.81
CA GLY A 229 -20.86 18.49 -5.25
C GLY A 229 -21.02 19.89 -5.84
N GLU A 230 -21.85 20.74 -5.23
CA GLU A 230 -22.04 22.15 -5.65
C GLU A 230 -20.73 22.95 -5.64
N LEU A 231 -19.82 22.64 -4.71
CA LEU A 231 -18.55 23.34 -4.58
C LEU A 231 -17.50 22.87 -5.60
N LEU A 232 -17.52 21.59 -5.98
CA LEU A 232 -16.69 21.03 -7.06
C LEU A 232 -17.13 21.55 -8.43
N GLU A 233 -18.44 21.68 -8.69
CA GLU A 233 -18.96 22.30 -9.91
C GLU A 233 -18.51 23.76 -10.06
N ARG A 234 -18.47 24.52 -8.95
CA ARG A 234 -17.94 25.90 -8.94
C ARG A 234 -16.44 25.96 -9.24
N LEU A 235 -15.67 24.99 -8.74
CA LEU A 235 -14.24 24.86 -9.04
C LEU A 235 -14.00 24.55 -10.52
N GLU A 236 -14.78 23.64 -11.10
CA GLU A 236 -14.69 23.26 -12.52
C GLU A 236 -15.08 24.42 -13.46
N THR A 237 -16.11 25.19 -13.09
CA THR A 237 -16.54 26.36 -13.86
C THR A 237 -15.49 27.47 -13.84
N ARG A 238 -14.81 27.69 -12.70
CA ARG A 238 -13.73 28.70 -12.58
C ARG A 238 -12.42 28.28 -13.26
N GLY A 239 -12.10 26.99 -13.26
CA GLY A 239 -10.94 26.45 -13.96
C GLY A 239 -11.04 26.51 -15.50
N SER A 240 -12.25 26.77 -16.02
CA SER A 240 -12.55 26.83 -17.45
C SER A 240 -12.61 28.25 -18.04
N GLU A 241 -12.43 29.31 -17.23
CA GLU A 241 -12.32 30.69 -17.76
C GLU A 241 -10.88 30.97 -18.25
N PRO A 242 -10.68 31.37 -19.52
CA PRO A 242 -9.35 31.73 -20.00
C PRO A 242 -8.88 33.04 -19.34
N PRO A 243 -7.58 33.19 -19.06
CA PRO A 243 -7.05 34.42 -18.48
C PRO A 243 -7.26 35.59 -19.47
N ARG A 244 -7.77 36.72 -18.96
CA ARG A 244 -7.86 38.01 -19.67
C ARG A 244 -6.50 38.69 -19.77
#